data_AF-A0A9J6FYB8-F1
#
_entry.id   AF-A0A9J6FYB8-F1
#
_cell.length_a   1.000
_cell.length_b   1.000
_cell.length_c   1.000
_cell.angle_alpha   90.00
_cell.angle_beta   90.00
_cell.angle_gamma   90.00
#
_symmetry.space_group_name_H-M   'P 1'
#
loop_
_entity.id
_entity.type
_entity.pdbx_description
1 polymer ?
#
loop_
_entity_poly.entity_id
_entity_poly.type
_entity_poly.pdbx_seq_one_letter_code
_entity_poly.pdbx_strand_id
1 'polypeptide(L)'
;MSGLLIKLKTPEARQRLVDAGGLKVKGRYCAVMDPIQQEVAIKLHWVPFHVPDASIRRVFTEFGEVKDVRQDAWGAAGFETVESTTSLVRMTLREDLTTEDLPHLFKFYGGSVLVVVRLSVCGASVEDTFEKSAEGSRSVRFLVTCWTNV
;
A
#
# COMPACT_ATOMS: atom_id res chain seq x y z
N MET A 1 0.72 7.73 -17.74
CA MET A 1 -0.38 6.90 -17.20
C MET A 1 -1.58 7.82 -16.98
N SER A 2 -2.79 7.47 -17.42
CA SER A 2 -3.98 8.34 -17.23
C SER A 2 -4.84 7.76 -16.11
N GLY A 3 -4.87 8.43 -14.97
CA GLY A 3 -5.76 8.11 -13.85
C GLY A 3 -7.07 8.89 -13.97
N LEU A 4 -8.22 8.23 -13.83
CA LEU A 4 -9.52 8.91 -13.77
C LEU A 4 -10.12 8.81 -12.36
N LEU A 5 -10.48 9.97 -11.81
CA LEU A 5 -11.17 10.08 -10.54
C LEU A 5 -12.69 10.10 -10.75
N ILE A 6 -13.38 9.06 -10.26
CA ILE A 6 -14.84 8.96 -10.42
C ILE A 6 -15.52 9.16 -9.06
N LYS A 7 -16.55 10.00 -9.03
CA LYS A 7 -17.43 10.17 -7.86
C LYS A 7 -18.66 9.29 -8.03
N LEU A 8 -18.92 8.42 -7.05
CA LEU A 8 -20.11 7.58 -7.02
C LEU A 8 -21.15 8.18 -6.06
N LYS A 9 -22.42 8.09 -6.44
CA LYS A 9 -23.53 8.65 -5.65
C LYS A 9 -23.98 7.75 -4.51
N THR A 10 -23.70 6.45 -4.57
CA THR A 10 -24.17 5.49 -3.58
C THR A 10 -23.02 4.58 -3.10
N PRO A 11 -23.01 4.21 -1.81
CA PRO A 11 -22.00 3.32 -1.26
C PRO A 11 -22.07 1.91 -1.86
N GLU A 12 -23.26 1.45 -2.27
CA GLU A 12 -23.43 0.15 -2.91
C GLU A 12 -22.79 0.11 -4.30
N ALA A 13 -22.82 1.22 -5.05
CA ALA A 13 -22.13 1.33 -6.32
C ALA A 13 -20.60 1.30 -6.13
N ARG A 14 -20.10 1.90 -5.04
CA ARG A 14 -18.71 1.80 -4.62
C ARG A 14 -18.32 0.35 -4.35
N GLN A 15 -19.08 -0.34 -3.50
CA GLN A 15 -18.74 -1.72 -3.13
C GLN A 15 -18.68 -2.63 -4.35
N ARG A 16 -19.67 -2.54 -5.25
CA ARG A 16 -19.70 -3.31 -6.50
C ARG A 16 -18.49 -3.07 -7.39
N LEU A 17 -17.94 -1.86 -7.40
CA LEU A 17 -16.77 -1.51 -8.20
C LEU A 17 -15.47 -2.02 -7.57
N VAL A 18 -15.36 -1.97 -6.25
CA VAL A 18 -14.25 -2.56 -5.51
C VAL A 18 -14.24 -4.07 -5.65
N ASP A 19 -15.39 -4.72 -5.46
CA ASP A 19 -15.54 -6.18 -5.58
C ASP A 19 -15.23 -6.67 -7.00
N ALA A 20 -15.46 -5.84 -8.01
CA ALA A 20 -15.12 -6.17 -9.39
C ALA A 20 -13.60 -6.23 -9.65
N GLY A 21 -12.77 -5.54 -8.85
CA GLY A 21 -11.30 -5.49 -8.93
C GLY A 21 -10.73 -4.80 -10.18
N GLY A 22 -11.47 -4.80 -11.29
CA GLY A 22 -11.13 -4.14 -12.54
C GLY A 22 -12.30 -4.11 -13.52
N LEU A 23 -12.18 -3.24 -14.52
CA LEU A 23 -13.20 -2.98 -15.51
C LEU A 23 -12.62 -3.04 -16.92
N LYS A 24 -13.45 -3.44 -17.89
CA LYS A 24 -13.10 -3.29 -19.31
C LYS A 24 -13.76 -2.03 -19.87
N VAL A 25 -13.00 -0.95 -20.00
CA VAL A 25 -13.47 0.34 -20.51
C VAL A 25 -12.91 0.55 -21.92
N LYS A 26 -13.80 0.66 -22.91
CA LYS A 26 -13.41 0.84 -24.33
C LYS A 26 -12.35 -0.17 -24.81
N GLY A 27 -12.51 -1.43 -24.41
CA GLY A 27 -11.59 -2.52 -24.75
C GLY A 27 -10.31 -2.59 -23.91
N ARG A 28 -10.05 -1.63 -23.03
CA ARG A 28 -8.87 -1.59 -22.15
C ARG A 28 -9.22 -2.06 -20.75
N TYR A 29 -8.29 -2.78 -20.11
CA TYR A 29 -8.42 -3.13 -18.70
C TYR A 29 -8.04 -1.93 -17.85
N CYS A 30 -8.91 -1.64 -16.88
CA CYS A 30 -8.87 -0.48 -16.03
C CYS A 30 -8.96 -1.00 -14.58
N ALA A 31 -7.89 -0.89 -13.79
CA ALA A 31 -7.92 -1.34 -12.39
C ALA A 31 -8.81 -0.41 -11.56
N VAL A 32 -9.57 -0.96 -10.60
CA VAL A 32 -10.37 -0.16 -9.66
C VAL A 32 -9.66 -0.13 -8.32
N MET A 33 -9.27 1.05 -7.87
CA MET A 33 -8.66 1.24 -6.56
C MET A 33 -9.53 2.13 -5.69
N ASP A 34 -9.86 1.62 -4.50
CA ASP A 34 -10.48 2.40 -3.44
C ASP A 34 -9.40 3.19 -2.69
N PRO A 35 -9.39 4.53 -2.78
CA PRO A 35 -8.39 5.35 -2.09
C PRO A 35 -8.65 5.44 -0.59
N ILE A 36 -9.81 4.99 -0.09
CA ILE A 36 -10.14 5.01 1.34
C ILE A 36 -9.71 3.71 2.03
N GLN A 37 -9.70 2.57 1.32
CA GLN A 37 -9.28 1.27 1.86
C GLN A 37 -7.96 0.81 1.25
N GLN A 38 -6.93 1.66 1.34
CA GLN A 38 -5.63 1.34 0.79
C GLN A 38 -4.87 0.41 1.74
N GLU A 39 -4.95 -0.90 1.46
CA GLU A 39 -4.03 -1.86 2.06
C GLU A 39 -2.64 -1.66 1.44
N VAL A 40 -1.64 -1.45 2.30
CA VAL A 40 -0.27 -1.17 1.92
C VAL A 40 0.66 -2.24 2.46
N ALA A 41 1.67 -2.57 1.66
CA ALA A 41 2.76 -3.45 2.03
C ALA A 41 4.03 -2.59 2.15
N ILE A 42 4.60 -2.54 3.34
CA ILE A 42 5.73 -1.67 3.66
C ILE A 42 6.95 -2.57 3.90
N LYS A 43 8.07 -2.24 3.27
CA LYS A 43 9.38 -2.81 3.58
C LYS A 43 10.16 -1.87 4.48
N LEU A 44 10.61 -2.39 5.61
CA LEU A 44 11.47 -1.68 6.56
C LEU A 44 12.88 -2.19 6.40
N HIS A 45 13.78 -1.36 5.89
CA HIS A 45 15.20 -1.70 5.78
C HIS A 45 15.99 -1.16 6.96
N TRP A 46 17.09 -1.85 7.26
CA TRP A 46 18.00 -1.52 8.37
C TRP A 46 17.35 -1.65 9.75
N VAL A 47 16.38 -2.55 9.87
CA VAL A 47 15.83 -2.91 11.18
C VAL A 47 16.89 -3.73 11.93
N PRO A 48 17.26 -3.35 13.17
CA PRO A 48 18.19 -4.14 13.97
C PRO A 48 17.62 -5.55 14.24
N PHE A 49 18.46 -6.59 14.17
CA PHE A 49 18.08 -8.02 14.25
C PHE A 49 17.31 -8.44 15.51
N HIS A 50 17.32 -7.63 16.58
CA HIS A 50 16.68 -7.96 17.86
C HIS A 50 15.44 -7.13 18.14
N VAL A 51 14.94 -6.41 17.14
CA VAL A 51 13.67 -5.69 17.26
C VAL A 51 12.53 -6.68 17.13
N PRO A 52 11.67 -6.84 18.15
CA PRO A 52 10.52 -7.73 18.04
C PRO A 52 9.44 -7.10 17.15
N ASP A 53 8.73 -7.94 16.40
CA ASP A 53 7.60 -7.53 15.56
C ASP A 53 6.54 -6.73 16.31
N ALA A 54 6.35 -7.02 17.60
CA ALA A 54 5.44 -6.27 18.48
C ALA A 54 5.83 -4.79 18.61
N SER A 55 7.13 -4.47 18.64
CA SER A 55 7.62 -3.09 18.70
C SER A 55 7.40 -2.37 17.37
N ILE A 56 7.63 -3.04 16.24
CA ILE A 56 7.33 -2.51 14.91
C ILE A 56 5.83 -2.24 14.79
N ARG A 57 5.01 -3.24 15.12
CA ARG A 57 3.54 -3.13 15.11
C ARG A 57 3.07 -1.90 15.90
N ARG A 58 3.57 -1.71 17.12
CA ARG A 58 3.18 -0.56 17.98
C ARG A 58 3.52 0.80 17.38
N VAL A 59 4.61 0.90 16.62
CA VAL A 59 4.93 2.14 15.90
C VAL A 59 3.97 2.34 14.73
N PHE A 60 3.72 1.28 13.96
CA PHE A 60 2.88 1.37 12.77
C PHE A 60 1.38 1.50 13.06
N THR A 61 0.92 1.19 14.27
CA THR A 61 -0.48 1.47 14.67
C THR A 61 -0.83 2.96 14.65
N GLU A 62 0.15 3.86 14.68
CA GLU A 62 -0.11 5.29 14.51
C GLU A 62 -0.66 5.58 13.11
N PHE A 63 -0.25 4.85 12.07
CA PHE A 63 -0.63 5.13 10.69
C PHE A 63 -1.88 4.37 10.23
N GLY A 64 -2.39 3.43 11.04
CA GLY A 64 -3.58 2.64 10.71
C GLY A 64 -3.58 1.24 11.35
N GLU A 65 -4.37 0.34 10.76
CA GLU A 65 -4.57 -1.01 11.28
C GLU A 65 -3.51 -1.98 10.72
N VAL A 66 -2.58 -2.42 11.56
CA VAL A 66 -1.55 -3.38 11.18
C VAL A 66 -2.12 -4.80 11.11
N LYS A 67 -2.16 -5.38 9.91
CA LYS A 67 -2.62 -6.76 9.68
C LYS A 67 -1.52 -7.78 9.95
N ASP A 68 -0.31 -7.53 9.47
CA ASP A 68 0.81 -8.47 9.56
C ASP A 68 2.14 -7.75 9.76
N VAL A 69 3.04 -8.38 10.51
CA VAL A 69 4.44 -7.98 10.63
C VAL A 69 5.25 -9.28 10.62
N ARG A 70 6.25 -9.34 9.75
CA ARG A 70 7.13 -10.50 9.64
C ARG A 70 8.50 -10.09 9.12
N GLN A 71 9.52 -10.87 9.43
CA GLN A 71 10.84 -10.69 8.85
C GLN A 71 10.87 -11.26 7.42
N ASP A 72 11.51 -10.56 6.48
CA ASP A 72 11.68 -11.00 5.09
C ASP A 72 12.80 -12.03 5.05
N ALA A 73 12.60 -13.13 4.32
CA ALA A 73 13.62 -14.15 4.10
C ALA A 73 14.36 -13.88 2.77
N TRP A 74 15.60 -14.35 2.66
CA TRP A 74 16.34 -14.21 1.42
C TRP A 74 15.73 -15.10 0.32
N GLY A 75 15.31 -14.50 -0.79
CA GLY A 75 14.76 -15.22 -1.96
C GLY A 75 15.82 -15.87 -2.86
N ALA A 76 17.10 -15.87 -2.46
CA ALA A 76 18.18 -16.47 -3.23
C ALA A 76 18.30 -17.96 -2.92
N ALA A 77 18.55 -18.77 -3.96
CA ALA A 77 18.69 -20.22 -3.82
C ALA A 77 19.75 -20.59 -2.78
N GLY A 78 19.37 -21.39 -1.78
CA GLY A 78 20.22 -21.80 -0.66
C GLY A 78 20.22 -20.86 0.54
N PHE A 79 19.45 -19.77 0.52
CA PHE A 79 19.31 -18.81 1.63
C PHE A 79 17.85 -18.63 2.08
N GLU A 80 16.92 -19.47 1.64
CA GLU A 80 15.48 -19.32 1.88
C GLU A 80 15.11 -19.39 3.37
N THR A 81 15.93 -20.02 4.19
CA THR A 81 15.76 -20.09 5.65
C THR A 81 16.49 -18.98 6.40
N VAL A 82 17.24 -18.14 5.69
CA VAL A 82 18.00 -17.05 6.29
C VAL A 82 17.12 -15.81 6.32
N GLU A 83 16.92 -15.26 7.51
CA GLU A 83 16.21 -14.01 7.68
C GLU A 83 17.10 -12.83 7.27
N SER A 84 16.50 -11.87 6.58
CA SER A 84 17.15 -10.60 6.24
C SER A 84 16.94 -9.57 7.36
N THR A 85 17.68 -8.46 7.32
CA THR A 85 17.43 -7.28 8.17
C THR A 85 16.21 -6.46 7.74
N THR A 86 15.38 -7.02 6.86
CA THR A 86 14.20 -6.34 6.33
C THR A 86 12.97 -6.92 7.00
N SER A 87 12.11 -6.05 7.53
CA SER A 87 10.79 -6.45 8.02
C SER A 87 9.72 -6.02 7.03
N LEU A 88 8.72 -6.86 6.83
CA LEU A 88 7.53 -6.58 6.03
C LEU A 88 6.38 -6.26 6.96
N VAL A 89 5.72 -5.13 6.72
CA VAL A 89 4.51 -4.73 7.43
C VAL A 89 3.37 -4.65 6.43
N ARG A 90 2.24 -5.27 6.75
CA ARG A 90 1.01 -5.14 5.97
C ARG A 90 -0.05 -4.46 6.81
N MET A 91 -0.66 -3.40 6.30
CA MET A 91 -1.62 -2.61 7.07
C MET A 91 -2.66 -1.92 6.19
N THR A 92 -3.80 -1.59 6.79
CA THR A 92 -4.76 -0.64 6.22
C THR A 92 -4.40 0.75 6.74
N LEU A 93 -4.18 1.73 5.87
CA LEU A 93 -3.96 3.11 6.29
C LEU A 93 -5.23 3.71 6.90
N ARG A 94 -5.04 4.67 7.82
CA ARG A 94 -6.13 5.51 8.32
C ARG A 94 -6.71 6.36 7.18
N GLU A 95 -8.01 6.66 7.22
CA GLU A 95 -8.73 7.32 6.12
C GLU A 95 -8.19 8.72 5.75
N ASP A 96 -7.47 9.36 6.67
CA ASP A 96 -6.86 10.69 6.52
C ASP A 96 -5.42 10.66 5.99
N LEU A 97 -4.83 9.47 5.81
CA LEU A 97 -3.44 9.30 5.39
C LEU A 97 -3.34 8.63 4.03
N THR A 98 -2.38 9.10 3.24
CA THR A 98 -1.95 8.48 1.99
C THR A 98 -0.58 7.83 2.16
N THR A 99 -0.18 7.01 1.18
CA THR A 99 1.17 6.41 1.18
C THR A 99 2.32 7.42 1.25
N GLU A 100 2.10 8.65 0.79
CA GLU A 100 3.09 9.72 0.82
C GLU A 100 3.22 10.38 2.21
N ASP A 101 2.23 10.17 3.08
CA ASP A 101 2.24 10.68 4.46
C ASP A 101 2.99 9.74 5.40
N LEU A 102 3.34 8.53 4.94
CA LEU A 102 4.21 7.62 5.67
C LEU A 102 5.66 8.16 5.69
N PRO A 103 6.35 8.10 6.84
CA PRO A 103 7.71 8.60 6.94
C PRO A 103 8.65 7.72 6.12
N HIS A 104 9.34 8.28 5.11
CA HIS A 104 10.37 7.56 4.35
C HIS A 104 11.57 7.14 5.20
N LEU A 105 11.86 7.89 6.26
CA LEU A 105 12.93 7.61 7.20
C LEU A 105 12.39 7.76 8.62
N PHE A 106 12.52 6.70 9.42
CA PHE A 106 12.02 6.66 10.79
C PHE A 106 13.16 6.39 11.78
N LYS A 107 13.15 7.07 12.92
CA LYS A 107 14.12 6.80 14.00
C LYS A 107 13.58 5.73 14.94
N PHE A 108 14.21 4.56 14.91
CA PHE A 108 13.80 3.40 15.70
C PHE A 108 14.94 2.98 16.62
N TYR A 109 14.72 3.02 17.95
CA TYR A 109 15.72 2.63 18.96
C TYR A 109 17.10 3.28 18.77
N GLY A 110 17.14 4.56 18.36
CA GLY A 110 18.38 5.30 18.10
C GLY A 110 19.04 5.02 16.74
N GLY A 111 18.56 4.04 15.98
CA GLY A 111 18.92 3.79 14.59
C GLY A 111 17.98 4.46 13.60
N SER A 112 18.39 4.53 12.33
CA SER A 112 17.54 4.99 11.23
C SER A 112 17.04 3.80 10.43
N VAL A 113 15.72 3.72 10.22
CA VAL A 113 15.04 2.68 9.45
C VAL A 113 14.47 3.33 8.20
N LEU A 114 14.80 2.75 7.04
CA LEU A 114 14.27 3.21 5.76
C LEU A 114 12.94 2.51 5.49
N VAL A 115 11.92 3.30 5.15
CA VAL A 115 10.56 2.84 4.90
C VAL A 115 10.28 2.93 3.42
N VAL A 116 10.02 1.79 2.80
CA VAL A 116 9.67 1.69 1.38
C VAL A 116 8.24 1.18 1.28
N VAL A 117 7.35 2.02 0.77
CA VAL A 117 5.94 1.68 0.62
C VAL A 117 5.73 1.04 -0.73
N ARG A 118 5.05 -0.12 -0.73
CA ARG A 118 4.45 -0.71 -1.91
C ARG A 118 2.95 -0.75 -1.71
N LEU A 119 2.21 -0.34 -2.74
CA LEU A 119 0.78 -0.57 -2.77
C LEU A 119 0.55 -2.09 -2.80
N SER A 120 -0.22 -2.61 -1.84
CA SER A 120 -0.67 -3.99 -1.95
C SER A 120 -1.81 -3.97 -2.95
N VAL A 121 -1.51 -4.37 -4.18
CA VAL A 121 -2.55 -4.55 -5.17
C VAL A 121 -3.25 -5.86 -4.80
N CYS A 122 -4.48 -5.79 -4.30
CA CYS A 122 -5.37 -6.93 -4.28
C CYS A 122 -5.68 -7.30 -5.74
N GLY A 123 -4.80 -8.12 -6.34
CA GLY A 123 -4.92 -8.62 -7.70
C GLY A 123 -4.20 -7.77 -8.76
N ALA A 124 -3.11 -8.34 -9.27
CA ALA A 124 -2.29 -7.92 -10.41
C ALA A 124 -1.05 -7.04 -10.10
N SER A 125 0.11 -7.65 -10.33
CA SER A 125 1.39 -6.99 -10.54
C SER A 125 1.26 -5.81 -11.50
N VAL A 126 1.88 -4.66 -11.18
CA VAL A 126 2.91 -3.96 -11.97
C VAL A 126 3.22 -2.60 -11.32
N GLU A 127 4.49 -2.22 -11.48
CA GLU A 127 5.25 -1.03 -11.09
C GLU A 127 4.60 0.36 -11.27
N ASP A 128 4.93 1.19 -10.27
CA ASP A 128 5.30 2.60 -10.27
C ASP A 128 4.33 3.77 -10.58
N THR A 129 4.46 4.72 -9.63
CA THR A 129 4.26 6.18 -9.62
C THR A 129 2.83 6.73 -9.40
N PHE A 130 2.68 7.53 -8.34
CA PHE A 130 1.50 8.37 -8.11
C PHE A 130 1.88 9.81 -7.75
N GLU A 131 1.08 10.74 -8.28
CA GLU A 131 1.23 12.19 -8.23
C GLU A 131 0.05 12.77 -7.44
N LYS A 132 0.38 13.66 -6.50
CA LYS A 132 -0.46 14.20 -5.42
C LYS A 132 -1.55 15.17 -5.92
N SER A 133 -2.77 15.15 -5.35
CA SER A 133 -3.65 16.34 -5.37
C SER A 133 -4.65 16.38 -4.21
N ALA A 134 -4.72 17.55 -3.60
CA ALA A 134 -5.36 17.89 -2.33
C ALA A 134 -6.90 18.07 -2.37
N GLU A 135 -7.42 18.29 -1.16
CA GLU A 135 -8.58 19.11 -0.78
C GLU A 135 -9.98 18.48 -0.75
N GLY A 136 -10.46 18.26 0.49
CA GLY A 136 -11.75 18.77 1.00
C GLY A 136 -13.02 18.54 0.18
N SER A 137 -13.74 17.46 0.45
CA SER A 137 -15.23 17.37 0.48
C SER A 137 -15.64 15.90 0.51
N ARG A 138 -16.72 15.58 1.25
CA ARG A 138 -17.34 14.25 1.44
C ARG A 138 -17.71 13.57 0.12
N SER A 139 -16.71 13.05 -0.58
CA SER A 139 -16.79 12.50 -1.91
C SER A 139 -15.84 11.32 -1.97
N VAL A 140 -16.38 10.11 -2.09
CA VAL A 140 -15.57 8.91 -2.27
C VAL A 140 -14.96 8.96 -3.67
N ARG A 141 -13.64 9.06 -3.72
CA ARG A 141 -12.83 9.14 -4.93
C ARG A 141 -12.43 7.72 -5.36
N PHE A 142 -12.06 7.49 -6.60
CA PHE A 142 -11.49 6.21 -7.08
C PHE A 142 -10.35 6.51 -8.02
N LEU A 143 -9.30 5.70 -8.06
CA LEU A 143 -8.32 5.77 -9.14
C LEU A 143 -8.62 4.66 -10.14
N VAL A 144 -8.88 5.04 -11.40
CA VAL A 144 -8.97 4.11 -12.52
C VAL A 144 -7.75 4.29 -13.41
N THR A 145 -6.84 3.30 -13.44
CA THR A 145 -5.68 3.29 -14.34
C THR A 145 -5.97 2.38 -15.53
N CYS A 146 -5.97 2.92 -16.76
CA CYS A 146 -6.20 2.12 -17.96
C CYS A 146 -4.91 1.83 -18.71
N TRP A 147 -4.64 0.55 -18.96
CA TRP A 147 -3.47 0.11 -19.73
C TRP A 147 -3.73 0.19 -21.25
N THR A 148 -2.74 0.68 -21.99
CA THR A 148 -2.61 0.44 -23.43
C THR A 148 -1.73 -0.78 -23.63
N ASN A 149 -2.28 -1.88 -24.16
CA ASN A 149 -1.45 -2.90 -24.77
C ASN A 149 -0.75 -2.26 -25.97
N VAL A 150 0.58 -2.15 -25.89
CA VAL A 150 1.46 -2.11 -27.06
C VAL A 150 2.36 -3.32 -26.95
#